data_AF-A0A962VQT9-F1
#
_entry.id   AF-A0A962VQT9-F1
#
_cell.length_a   1.000
_cell.length_b   1.000
_cell.length_c   1.000
_cell.angle_alpha   90.00
_cell.angle_beta   90.00
_cell.angle_gamma   90.00
#
_symmetry.space_group_name_H-M   'P 1'
#
loop_
_entity.id
_entity.type
_entity.pdbx_description
1 polymer ?
#
loop_
_entity_poly.entity_id
_entity_poly.type
_entity_poly.pdbx_seq_one_letter_code
_entity_poly.pdbx_strand_id
1 'polypeptide(L)' 'MSDRKATLTFSDTGKSIELDILSGTEGPDTVDISSLYSQGKVFTYDPGFVSTASCYSSITYIDGNEGVLRYRGYP' A
#
# COMPACT_ATOMS: atom_id res chain seq x y z
N MET A 1 -2.46 -2.62 15.19
CA MET A 1 -2.54 -3.77 14.26
C MET A 1 -3.82 -3.58 13.48
N SER A 2 -3.78 -3.71 12.16
CA SER A 2 -5.00 -3.60 11.34
C SER A 2 -5.76 -4.93 11.38
N ASP A 3 -7.08 -4.88 11.47
CA ASP A 3 -7.93 -6.08 11.44
C ASP A 3 -8.04 -6.68 10.03
N ARG A 4 -7.58 -5.96 9.00
CA ARG A 4 -7.64 -6.40 7.60
C ARG A 4 -6.26 -6.86 7.15
N LYS A 5 -6.22 -8.06 6.58
CA LYS A 5 -5.00 -8.70 6.08
C LYS A 5 -5.14 -9.05 4.60
N ALA A 6 -4.04 -8.91 3.86
CA ALA A 6 -3.87 -9.46 2.53
C ALA A 6 -3.03 -10.74 2.62
N THR A 7 -3.39 -11.76 1.85
CA THR A 7 -2.60 -12.99 1.74
C THR A 7 -1.80 -12.97 0.44
N LEU A 8 -0.49 -13.14 0.54
CA LEU A 8 0.39 -13.35 -0.60
C LEU A 8 0.86 -14.81 -0.62
N THR A 9 0.49 -15.54 -1.67
CA THR A 9 0.92 -16.93 -1.88
C THR A 9 1.95 -16.99 -3.00
N PHE A 10 3.08 -17.63 -2.70
CA PHE A 10 4.16 -17.88 -3.64
C PHE A 10 3.88 -19.17 -4.41
N SER A 11 3.63 -19.08 -5.71
CA SER A 11 3.25 -20.23 -6.55
C SER A 11 4.36 -21.27 -6.74
N ASP A 12 5.62 -20.86 -6.60
CA ASP A 12 6.80 -21.72 -6.73
C ASP A 12 7.07 -22.56 -5.48
N THR A 13 6.84 -21.99 -4.29
CA THR A 13 7.11 -22.65 -3.00
C THR A 13 5.85 -23.11 -2.27
N GLY A 14 4.68 -22.63 -2.68
CA GLY A 14 3.40 -22.84 -1.99
C GLY A 14 3.29 -22.08 -0.65
N LYS A 15 4.29 -21.30 -0.27
CA LYS A 15 4.30 -20.54 0.98
C LYS A 15 3.30 -19.39 0.90
N SER A 16 2.53 -19.19 1.97
CA SER A 16 1.65 -18.02 2.11
C SER A 16 2.11 -17.16 3.28
N ILE A 17 2.02 -15.85 3.11
CA ILE A 17 2.29 -14.84 4.14
C ILE A 17 1.10 -13.90 4.26
N GLU A 18 0.88 -13.38 5.46
CA GLU A 18 -0.14 -12.37 5.72
C GLU A 18 0.51 -11.00 5.89
N LEU A 19 -0.06 -10.01 5.22
CA LEU A 19 0.40 -8.63 5.24
C LEU A 19 -0.74 -7.73 5.73
N ASP A 20 -0.42 -6.71 6.51
CA ASP A 20 -1.41 -5.76 7.01
C ASP A 20 -1.93 -4.86 5.88
N ILE A 21 -3.24 -4.62 5.84
CA ILE A 21 -3.85 -3.60 4.98
C ILE A 21 -4.10 -2.34 5.80
N LEU A 22 -3.50 -1.23 5.38
CA LEU A 22 -3.62 0.08 6.01
C LEU A 22 -4.56 0.95 5.19
N SER A 23 -5.50 1.61 5.87
CA SER A 23 -6.43 2.57 5.28
C SER A 23 -6.03 4.00 5.60
N GLY A 24 -6.04 4.86 4.59
CA GLY A 24 -5.98 6.31 4.76
C GLY A 24 -7.34 6.90 5.10
N THR A 25 -7.38 8.21 5.34
CA THR A 25 -8.64 8.96 5.45
C THR A 25 -9.35 9.05 4.09
N GLU A 26 -8.58 9.21 3.01
CA GLU A 26 -9.05 9.29 1.63
C GLU A 26 -8.05 8.55 0.73
N GLY A 27 -8.52 8.08 -0.43
CA GLY A 27 -7.71 7.34 -1.40
C GLY A 27 -7.67 5.81 -1.18
N PRO A 28 -6.83 5.12 -1.96
CA PRO A 28 -6.76 3.65 -1.94
C PRO A 28 -6.09 3.11 -0.68
N ASP A 29 -6.50 1.91 -0.29
CA ASP A 29 -5.83 1.13 0.75
C ASP A 29 -4.42 0.72 0.32
N THR A 30 -3.53 0.57 1.29
CA THR A 30 -2.13 0.18 1.08
C THR A 30 -1.82 -1.13 1.81
N VAL A 31 -0.99 -1.98 1.20
CA VAL A 31 -0.51 -3.21 1.85
C VAL A 31 0.87 -2.96 2.42
N ASP A 32 1.05 -3.21 3.72
CA ASP A 32 2.34 -3.08 4.38
C ASP A 32 3.23 -4.28 4.02
N ILE A 33 4.23 -4.01 3.18
CA ILE A 33 5.22 -4.99 2.72
C ILE A 33 6.55 -4.94 3.52
N SER A 34 6.61 -4.21 4.64
CA SER A 34 7.83 -4.08 5.45
C SER A 34 8.38 -5.43 5.93
N SER A 35 7.50 -6.41 6.17
CA SER A 35 7.87 -7.76 6.59
C SER A 35 8.17 -8.72 5.42
N LEU A 36 7.94 -8.30 4.16
CA LEU A 36 7.99 -9.16 2.98
C LEU A 36 9.34 -9.87 2.81
N TYR A 37 10.46 -9.16 2.97
CA TYR A 37 11.77 -9.78 2.85
C TYR A 37 12.05 -10.76 4.00
N SER A 38 11.61 -10.43 5.22
CA SER A 38 11.83 -11.30 6.39
C SER A 38 11.08 -12.63 6.25
N GLN A 39 9.84 -12.60 5.75
CA GLN A 39 8.95 -13.76 5.65
C GLN A 39 9.06 -14.46 4.29
N GLY A 40 9.02 -13.72 3.19
CA GLY A 40 8.99 -14.22 1.82
C GLY A 40 10.33 -14.29 1.11
N LYS A 41 11.39 -13.65 1.64
CA LYS A 41 12.73 -13.59 1.03
C LYS A 41 12.76 -13.00 -0.39
N VAL A 42 11.82 -12.10 -0.68
CA VAL A 42 11.69 -11.39 -1.96
C VAL A 42 11.58 -9.88 -1.74
N PHE A 43 11.81 -9.12 -2.82
CA PHE A 43 11.51 -7.70 -2.90
C PHE A 43 10.37 -7.47 -3.90
N THR A 44 9.69 -6.34 -3.78
CA THR A 44 8.84 -5.83 -4.86
C THR A 44 9.71 -5.20 -5.93
N TYR A 45 9.28 -5.30 -7.18
CA TYR A 45 9.92 -4.65 -8.31
C TYR A 45 8.92 -3.68 -8.93
N ASP A 46 9.08 -2.39 -8.64
CA ASP A 46 8.20 -1.31 -9.09
C ASP A 46 9.04 -0.11 -9.57
N PRO A 47 9.59 -0.17 -10.80
CA PRO A 47 10.41 0.90 -11.34
C PRO A 47 9.59 2.18 -11.50
N GLY A 48 9.97 3.23 -10.75
CA GLY A 48 9.27 4.50 -10.74
C GLY A 48 8.23 4.66 -9.61
N PHE A 49 8.09 3.66 -8.72
CA PHE A 49 7.22 3.72 -7.53
C PHE A 49 5.75 4.04 -7.84
N VAL A 50 5.26 3.63 -9.02
CA VAL A 50 3.90 3.97 -9.46
C VAL A 50 2.85 3.27 -8.60
N SER A 51 3.18 2.11 -8.02
CA SER A 51 2.29 1.32 -7.17
C SER A 51 2.79 1.24 -5.72
N THR A 52 3.74 2.08 -5.32
CA THR A 52 4.36 2.04 -4.00
C THR A 52 4.08 3.33 -3.24
N ALA A 53 3.28 3.24 -2.17
CA ALA A 53 3.08 4.35 -1.24
C ALA A 53 4.33 4.51 -0.35
N SER A 54 5.09 5.59 -0.58
CA SER A 54 6.37 5.83 0.10
C SER A 54 6.23 6.41 1.51
N CYS A 55 5.15 7.14 1.79
CA CYS A 55 4.92 7.77 3.08
C CYS A 55 3.43 7.95 3.37
N TYR A 56 3.13 8.12 4.67
CA TYR A 56 1.89 8.72 5.11
C TYR A 56 1.97 10.24 4.97
N SER A 57 0.94 10.87 4.41
CA SER A 57 0.87 12.32 4.26
C SER A 57 -0.51 12.86 4.66
N SER A 58 -0.51 14.04 5.27
CA SER A 58 -1.71 14.81 5.61
C SER A 58 -1.75 16.17 4.91
N ILE A 59 -0.89 16.38 3.90
CA ILE A 59 -0.68 17.69 3.26
C ILE A 59 -1.66 17.91 2.11
N THR A 60 -1.62 17.01 1.12
CA THR A 60 -2.37 17.16 -0.13
C THR A 60 -2.96 15.82 -0.53
N TYR A 61 -4.16 15.83 -1.09
CA TYR A 61 -4.79 14.68 -1.72
C TYR A 61 -5.18 15.02 -3.16
N ILE A 62 -5.03 14.04 -4.06
CA ILE A 62 -5.33 14.17 -5.49
C ILE A 62 -6.10 12.93 -5.93
N ASP A 63 -7.24 13.14 -6.60
CA ASP A 63 -7.93 12.11 -7.39
C ASP A 63 -8.11 12.62 -8.83
N GLY A 64 -7.35 12.03 -9.76
CA GLY A 64 -7.39 12.43 -11.17
C GLY A 64 -8.67 11.99 -11.90
N ASN A 65 -9.35 10.95 -11.43
CA ASN A 65 -10.58 10.46 -12.07
C ASN A 65 -11.76 11.37 -11.75
N GLU A 66 -11.82 11.86 -10.51
CA GLU A 66 -12.86 12.77 -10.05
C GLU A 66 -12.48 14.25 -10.21
N GLY A 67 -11.25 14.55 -10.61
CA GLY A 67 -10.76 15.93 -10.74
C GLY A 67 -10.60 16.64 -9.40
N VAL A 68 -10.29 15.90 -8.33
CA VAL A 68 -10.14 16.42 -6.97
C VAL A 68 -8.68 16.77 -6.71
N LEU A 69 -8.46 17.98 -6.20
CA LEU A 69 -7.21 18.43 -5.62
C LEU A 69 -7.55 19.12 -4.30
N ARG A 70 -6.92 18.70 -3.20
CA ARG A 70 -7.18 19.29 -1.88
C ARG A 70 -5.90 19.63 -1.15
N TYR A 71 -5.86 20.80 -0.55
CA TYR A 71 -4.80 21.24 0.35
C TYR A 71 -5.31 21.23 1.78
N ARG A 72 -4.77 20.33 2.62
CA ARG A 72 -5.22 20.14 4.01
C ARG A 72 -6.75 19.90 4.12
N GLY A 73 -7.34 19.28 3.10
CA GLY A 73 -8.77 18.97 3.02
C GLY A 73 -9.64 20.04 2.36
N TYR A 74 -9.11 21.23 2.05
CA TYR A 74 -9.85 22.28 1.34
C TYR A 74 -9.69 22.12 -0.19
N PRO A 75 -10.78 22.22 -0.98
CA PRO A 75 -10.72 22.26 -2.44
C PRO A 75 -9.94 23.47 -2.98
#